data_AF-A0A2S8G2V3-F1
#
_entry.id   AF-A0A2S8G2V3-F1
#
_cell.length_a   1.000
_cell.length_b   1.000
_cell.length_c   1.000
_cell.angle_alpha   90.00
_cell.angle_beta   90.00
_cell.angle_gamma   90.00
#
_symmetry.space_group_name_H-M   'P 1'
#
loop_
_entity.id
_entity.type
_entity.pdbx_description
1 polymer ?
#
loop_
_entity_poly.entity_id
_entity_poly.type
_entity_poly.pdbx_seq_one_letter_code
_entity_poly.pdbx_strand_id
1 'polypeptide(L)' 'MIVSPHGGFLVDTETIAFARMYRCHHCANVVQGIHQDDSSVICEKCESELHSDDEIAYRLDSEK' A
#
# COMPACT_ATOMS: atom_id res chain seq x y z
N MET A 1 4.27 13.34 30.87
CA MET A 1 4.66 12.09 31.56
C MET A 1 5.57 11.34 30.60
N ILE A 2 6.81 11.09 30.99
CA ILE A 2 7.86 10.47 30.16
C ILE A 2 7.97 9.00 30.60
N VAL A 3 8.02 8.05 29.66
CA VAL A 3 8.19 6.61 29.93
C VAL A 3 9.32 6.01 29.08
N SER A 4 9.94 4.97 29.64
CA SER A 4 11.34 4.53 29.54
C SER A 4 11.62 3.50 28.40
N PRO A 5 12.78 2.80 28.34
CA PRO A 5 13.40 2.29 27.09
C PRO A 5 12.70 1.06 26.48
N HIS A 6 11.92 1.28 25.42
CA HIS A 6 11.56 0.33 24.35
C HIS A 6 11.76 1.08 23.02
N GLY A 7 13.02 1.41 22.72
CA GLY A 7 13.52 1.93 21.43
C GLY A 7 12.69 3.00 20.72
N GLY A 8 11.95 3.82 21.47
CA GLY A 8 10.94 4.74 20.98
C GLY A 8 11.52 5.82 20.08
N PHE A 9 11.45 5.57 18.77
CA PHE A 9 11.25 6.63 17.81
C PHE A 9 9.84 7.17 18.04
N LEU A 10 9.76 8.44 18.44
CA LEU A 10 8.52 9.21 18.35
C LEU A 10 8.29 9.49 16.86
N VAL A 11 7.69 8.53 16.14
CA VAL A 11 7.09 8.83 14.84
C VAL A 11 5.80 9.57 15.15
N ASP A 12 5.73 10.82 14.71
CA ASP A 12 4.47 11.50 14.46
C ASP A 12 3.69 10.65 13.44
N THR A 13 2.85 9.74 13.93
CA THR A 13 2.06 8.83 13.08
C THR A 13 0.86 9.53 12.43
N GLU A 14 0.71 10.84 12.64
CA GLU A 14 -0.46 11.60 12.19
C GLU A 14 -0.34 12.14 10.75
N THR A 15 0.81 12.03 10.09
CA THR A 15 1.04 12.78 8.82
C THR A 15 1.35 11.95 7.58
N ILE A 16 1.47 10.62 7.67
CA ILE A 16 1.79 9.80 6.49
C ILE A 16 0.97 8.50 6.44
N ALA A 17 -0.09 8.52 5.63
CA ALA A 17 -0.83 7.32 5.27
C ALA A 17 -0.19 6.67 4.03
N PHE A 18 -0.07 5.35 4.04
CA PHE A 18 0.35 4.58 2.86
C PHE A 18 -0.79 3.65 2.45
N ALA A 19 -1.16 3.70 1.17
CA ALA A 19 -2.05 2.74 0.55
C ALA A 19 -1.21 1.63 -0.11
N ARG A 20 -1.63 0.39 0.08
CA ARG A 20 -1.10 -0.74 -0.68
C ARG A 20 -1.66 -0.67 -2.10
N MET A 21 -0.78 -0.48 -3.08
CA MET A 21 -1.11 -0.46 -4.50
C MET A 21 -0.22 -1.45 -5.26
N TYR A 22 -0.53 -1.70 -6.52
CA TYR A 22 0.22 -2.63 -7.35
C TYR A 22 0.55 -2.01 -8.70
N ARG A 23 1.71 -2.36 -9.25
CA ARG A 23 2.05 -2.01 -10.62
C ARG A 23 1.48 -3.03 -11.58
N CYS A 24 0.45 -2.64 -12.33
CA CYS A 24 -0.09 -3.49 -13.37
C CYS A 24 0.77 -3.38 -14.64
N HIS A 25 1.39 -4.49 -15.06
CA HIS A 25 2.16 -4.57 -16.31
C HIS A 25 1.29 -4.35 -17.55
N HIS A 26 0.02 -4.77 -17.49
CA HIS A 26 -0.91 -4.64 -18.62
C HIS A 26 -1.39 -3.19 -18.80
N CYS A 27 -1.71 -2.50 -17.71
CA CYS A 27 -2.09 -1.09 -17.75
C CYS A 27 -0.89 -0.14 -17.80
N ALA A 28 0.33 -0.66 -17.61
CA ALA A 28 1.55 0.11 -17.40
C ALA A 28 1.39 1.24 -16.34
N ASN A 29 0.54 1.01 -15.34
CA ASN A 29 0.12 2.02 -14.36
C ASN A 29 -0.01 1.41 -12.96
N VAL A 30 -0.01 2.29 -11.95
CA VAL A 30 -0.28 1.94 -10.55
C VAL A 30 -1.79 1.87 -10.34
N VAL A 31 -2.27 0.77 -9.79
CA VAL A 31 -3.69 0.48 -9.58
C VAL A 31 -3.92 -0.11 -8.20
N GLN A 32 -5.16 -0.07 -7.70
CA GLN A 32 -5.51 -0.89 -6.54
C GLN A 32 -5.72 -2.34 -6.96
N GLY A 33 -5.34 -3.24 -6.06
CA GLY A 33 -5.56 -4.67 -6.20
C GLY A 33 -6.87 -5.08 -5.54
N ILE A 34 -7.68 -5.86 -6.23
CA ILE A 34 -8.87 -6.51 -5.67
C ILE A 34 -8.45 -7.89 -5.17
N HIS A 35 -8.59 -8.13 -3.88
CA HIS A 35 -8.30 -9.42 -3.26
C HIS A 35 -9.45 -10.39 -3.54
N GLN A 36 -9.14 -11.53 -4.16
CA GLN A 36 -10.07 -12.64 -4.33
C GLN A 36 -9.93 -13.66 -3.18
N ASP A 37 -10.94 -14.51 -3.01
CA ASP A 37 -11.01 -15.53 -1.96
C ASP A 37 -9.82 -16.51 -1.98
N ASP A 38 -9.20 -16.71 -3.15
CA ASP A 38 -8.06 -17.62 -3.36
C ASP A 38 -6.69 -17.00 -3.02
N SER A 39 -6.64 -15.88 -2.27
CA SER A 39 -5.41 -15.11 -2.01
C SER A 39 -4.77 -14.46 -3.24
N SER A 40 -5.39 -14.58 -4.41
CA SER A 40 -4.97 -13.91 -5.64
C SER A 40 -5.44 -12.46 -5.65
N VAL A 41 -4.59 -11.55 -6.13
CA VAL A 41 -4.92 -10.13 -6.28
C VAL A 41 -5.04 -9.81 -7.77
N ILE A 42 -6.10 -9.12 -8.17
CA ILE A 42 -6.32 -8.73 -9.57
C ILE A 42 -6.43 -7.22 -9.73
N CYS A 43 -6.06 -6.72 -10.89
CA CYS A 43 -6.15 -5.30 -11.22
C CYS A 43 -7.62 -4.85 -11.29
N GLU A 44 -7.98 -3.77 -10.59
CA GLU A 44 -9.32 -3.18 -10.64
C GLU A 44 -9.78 -2.76 -12.06
N LYS A 45 -8.83 -2.53 -12.99
CA LYS A 45 -9.13 -1.96 -14.32
C LYS A 45 -9.18 -2.98 -15.44
N CYS A 46 -8.32 -3.99 -15.38
CA CYS A 46 -8.16 -4.96 -16.46
C CYS A 46 -8.27 -6.41 -15.99
N GLU A 47 -8.56 -6.64 -14.71
CA GLU A 47 -8.76 -7.96 -14.11
C GLU A 47 -7.55 -8.91 -14.27
N SER A 48 -6.40 -8.37 -14.71
CA SER A 48 -5.15 -9.13 -14.81
C SER A 48 -4.61 -9.42 -13.42
N GLU A 49 -4.02 -10.59 -13.26
CA GLU A 49 -3.36 -11.01 -12.01
C GLU A 49 -2.22 -10.05 -11.67
N LEU A 50 -2.22 -9.60 -10.42
CA LEU A 50 -1.19 -8.76 -9.81
C LEU A 50 -0.37 -9.62 -8.87
N HIS A 51 0.95 -9.57 -9.02
CA HIS A 51 1.85 -10.34 -8.18
C HIS A 51 2.28 -9.50 -6.97
N SER A 52 2.51 -10.16 -5.85
CA SER A 52 3.00 -9.50 -4.63
C SER A 52 4.39 -8.87 -4.81
N ASP A 53 5.15 -9.29 -5.82
CA ASP A 53 6.44 -8.67 -6.18
C ASP A 53 6.25 -7.25 -6.77
N ASP A 54 5.09 -7.00 -7.38
CA ASP A 54 4.69 -5.70 -7.93
C ASP A 54 3.95 -4.81 -6.91
N GLU A 55 3.90 -5.22 -5.64
CA GLU A 55 3.32 -4.45 -4.55
C GLU A 55 4.16 -3.19 -4.27
N ILE A 56 3.48 -2.04 -4.22
CA ILE A 56 4.10 -0.76 -3.88
C ILE A 56 3.36 -0.08 -2.73
N ALA A 57 4.14 0.53 -1.84
CA ALA A 57 3.63 1.42 -0.82
C ALA A 57 3.40 2.81 -1.44
N TYR A 58 2.16 3.11 -1.81
CA TYR A 58 1.79 4.42 -2.33
C TYR A 58 1.56 5.38 -1.17
N ARG A 59 2.39 6.41 -1.04
CA ARG A 59 2.18 7.46 -0.05
C ARG A 59 0.92 8.23 -0.43
N LEU A 60 -0.11 8.12 0.41
CA LEU A 60 -1.23 9.04 0.38
C LEU A 60 -0.69 10.33 0.98
N ASP A 61 -0.28 11.26 0.11
CA ASP A 61 -0.01 12.61 0.57
C ASP A 61 -1.33 13.13 1.15
N SER A 62 -1.32 13.41 2.45
CA SER A 62 -2.47 13.97 3.14
C SER A 62 -2.58 15.44 2.73
N GLU A 63 -2.82 15.70 1.45
CA GLU A 63 -3.16 17.04 0.98
C GLU A 63 -4.58 17.37 1.45
N LYS A 64 -4.59 18.01 2.62
CA LYS A 64 -5.41 19.17 3.01
C LYS A 64 -6.58 18.95 3.97
#